data_AF-A0A1R0KGT6-F1
#
_entry.id   AF-A0A1R0KGT6-F1
#
_cell.length_a   1.000
_cell.length_b   1.000
_cell.length_c   1.000
_cell.angle_alpha   90.00
_cell.angle_beta   90.00
_cell.angle_gamma   90.00
#
_symmetry.space_group_name_H-M   'P 1'
#
loop_
_entity.id
_entity.type
_entity.pdbx_description
1 polymer ?
#
loop_
_entity_poly.entity_id
_entity_poly.type
_entity_poly.pdbx_seq_one_letter_code
_entity_poly.pdbx_strand_id
1 'polypeptide(L)'
;MLDDHWWETTPSGISAGTRLGRPTWEYETEDGELVAVDAATGVRLFRRIGSPEFTHVVEFTEFTTDMDLGDELFTWDGPERPIPSTARSRELLEQPYSVRAAAARQARIPRYWPGGVGTRSSSGNWITGAYQTSLMVPAGRYQVVVDQRPEDGAPFQPGEGSGHVYTWNADGLRFTLVAGIPLSEDDLNRVQESMVEI
;
A
#
# COMPACT_ATOMS: atom_id res chain seq x y z
N MET A 1 17.26 15.02 5.72
CA MET A 1 16.50 14.74 6.95
C MET A 1 15.18 14.17 6.49
N LEU A 2 15.01 12.86 6.61
CA LEU A 2 13.71 12.23 6.43
C LEU A 2 12.99 12.49 7.75
N ASP A 3 12.00 13.38 7.75
CA ASP A 3 11.11 13.52 8.89
C ASP A 3 10.35 12.20 9.01
N ASP A 4 10.66 11.44 10.05
CA ASP A 4 9.99 10.21 10.47
C ASP A 4 8.57 10.52 10.98
N HIS A 5 7.72 11.08 10.11
CA HIS A 5 6.28 11.19 10.34
C HIS A 5 5.62 9.84 10.08
N TRP A 6 5.96 8.85 10.91
CA TRP A 6 5.15 7.65 11.07
C TRP A 6 3.86 8.06 11.78
N TRP A 7 2.84 8.40 10.99
CA TRP A 7 1.40 8.33 11.32
C TRP A 7 1.07 8.31 12.82
N GLU A 8 0.92 9.47 13.45
CA GLU A 8 0.31 9.56 14.79
C GLU A 8 -1.19 9.29 14.67
N THR A 9 -1.60 8.03 14.65
CA THR A 9 -3.00 7.68 14.87
C THR A 9 -3.28 7.85 16.35
N THR A 10 -4.02 8.90 16.72
CA THR A 10 -4.46 9.12 18.10
C THR A 10 -5.42 7.99 18.48
N PRO A 11 -5.12 7.17 19.49
CA PRO A 11 -6.05 6.14 19.95
C PRO A 11 -7.29 6.80 20.54
N SER A 12 -8.47 6.37 20.11
CA SER A 12 -9.75 6.70 20.76
C SER A 12 -10.15 5.55 21.68
N GLY A 13 -10.45 5.86 22.94
CA GLY A 13 -10.91 4.89 23.93
C GLY A 13 -9.94 3.72 24.17
N ILE A 14 -9.06 3.83 25.17
CA ILE A 14 -8.22 2.70 25.58
C ILE A 14 -8.98 1.87 26.62
N SER A 15 -9.14 0.58 26.35
CA SER A 15 -9.71 -0.39 27.28
C SER A 15 -8.77 -1.54 27.56
N ALA A 16 -8.91 -2.18 28.73
CA ALA A 16 -8.21 -3.42 29.02
C ALA A 16 -8.94 -4.60 28.37
N GLY A 17 -8.19 -5.54 27.81
CA GLY A 17 -8.70 -6.75 27.16
C GLY A 17 -7.88 -7.98 27.49
N THR A 18 -8.18 -9.09 26.80
CA THR A 18 -7.39 -10.31 26.87
C THR A 18 -7.39 -11.03 25.52
N ARG A 19 -6.20 -11.38 25.03
CA ARG A 19 -6.00 -12.16 23.79
C ARG A 19 -4.93 -13.22 24.05
N LEU A 20 -5.14 -14.43 23.54
CA LEU A 20 -4.22 -15.56 23.76
C LEU A 20 -3.89 -15.80 25.26
N GLY A 21 -4.85 -15.51 26.16
CA GLY A 21 -4.66 -15.61 27.61
C GLY A 21 -3.78 -14.51 28.23
N ARG A 22 -3.38 -13.50 27.46
CA ARG A 22 -2.50 -12.40 27.88
C ARG A 22 -3.28 -11.09 28.02
N PRO A 23 -3.00 -10.26 29.05
CA PRO A 23 -3.61 -8.94 29.17
C PRO A 23 -3.25 -8.04 27.98
N THR A 24 -4.24 -7.35 27.42
CA THR A 24 -4.04 -6.43 26.31
C THR A 24 -4.52 -5.02 26.62
N TRP A 25 -3.93 -4.05 25.94
CA TRP A 25 -4.52 -2.72 25.75
C TRP A 25 -5.21 -2.73 24.38
N GLU A 26 -6.50 -2.44 24.38
CA GLU A 26 -7.33 -2.39 23.18
C GLU A 26 -7.75 -0.94 22.92
N TYR A 27 -7.69 -0.53 21.66
CA TYR A 27 -8.14 0.80 21.25
C TYR A 27 -8.66 0.78 19.81
N GLU A 28 -9.51 1.75 19.50
CA GLU A 28 -9.96 2.01 18.15
C GLU A 28 -9.29 3.28 17.62
N THR A 29 -8.73 3.23 16.41
CA THR A 29 -8.21 4.44 15.77
C THR A 29 -9.35 5.30 15.23
N GLU A 30 -9.08 6.57 14.92
CA GLU A 30 -10.06 7.46 14.29
C GLU A 30 -10.63 6.89 12.98
N ASP A 31 -9.85 6.06 12.28
CA ASP A 31 -10.24 5.37 11.05
C ASP A 31 -11.03 4.06 11.28
N GLY A 32 -11.43 3.77 12.53
CA GLY A 32 -12.22 2.58 12.88
C GLY A 32 -11.42 1.27 12.91
N GLU A 33 -10.09 1.32 12.96
CA GLU A 33 -9.29 0.12 13.18
C GLU A 33 -9.34 -0.27 14.66
N LEU A 34 -9.70 -1.53 14.93
CA LEU A 34 -9.54 -2.10 16.26
C LEU A 34 -8.17 -2.79 16.39
N VAL A 35 -7.41 -2.40 17.42
CA VAL A 35 -6.08 -2.94 17.72
C VAL A 35 -6.06 -3.52 19.13
N ALA A 36 -5.44 -4.68 19.31
CA ALA A 36 -5.05 -5.18 20.63
C ALA A 36 -3.53 -5.35 20.72
N VAL A 37 -2.94 -4.75 21.75
CA VAL A 37 -1.51 -4.78 22.03
C VAL A 37 -1.27 -5.54 23.32
N ASP A 38 -0.36 -6.50 23.33
CA ASP A 38 0.08 -7.21 24.53
C ASP A 38 0.66 -6.20 25.55
N ALA A 39 0.05 -6.13 26.73
CA ALA A 39 0.41 -5.13 27.74
C ALA A 39 1.83 -5.32 28.29
N ALA A 40 2.39 -6.53 28.20
CA ALA A 40 3.72 -6.83 28.70
C ALA A 40 4.84 -6.50 27.69
N THR A 41 4.61 -6.76 26.40
CA THR A 41 5.66 -6.72 25.36
C THR A 41 5.49 -5.58 24.36
N GLY A 42 4.31 -4.97 24.29
CA GLY A 42 3.98 -3.97 23.27
C GLY A 42 3.72 -4.56 21.88
N VAL A 43 3.73 -5.88 21.73
CA VAL A 43 3.46 -6.54 20.44
C VAL A 43 1.99 -6.48 20.10
N ARG A 44 1.66 -6.17 18.84
CA ARG A 44 0.29 -6.18 18.34
C ARG A 44 -0.17 -7.62 18.10
N LEU A 45 -1.09 -8.10 18.93
CA LEU A 45 -1.62 -9.48 18.83
C LEU A 45 -2.84 -9.58 17.90
N PHE A 46 -3.58 -8.48 17.76
CA PHE A 46 -4.79 -8.43 16.96
C PHE A 46 -4.91 -7.09 16.24
N ARG A 47 -5.44 -7.16 15.02
CA ARG A 47 -5.78 -6.01 14.20
C ARG A 47 -6.99 -6.35 13.34
N ARG A 48 -8.03 -5.52 13.40
CA ARG A 48 -9.14 -5.55 12.45
C ARG A 48 -9.21 -4.20 11.75
N ILE A 49 -9.17 -4.23 10.42
CA ILE A 49 -9.33 -3.03 9.58
C ILE A 49 -10.45 -3.29 8.61
N GLY A 50 -11.26 -2.28 8.35
CA GLY A 50 -12.14 -2.28 7.21
C GLY A 50 -13.48 -1.65 7.49
N SER A 51 -14.31 -1.64 6.45
CA SER A 51 -15.68 -1.13 6.47
C SER A 51 -16.67 -2.27 6.73
N PRO A 52 -17.97 -1.97 6.90
CA PRO A 52 -19.01 -3.00 6.92
C PRO A 52 -19.02 -3.93 5.68
N GLU A 53 -18.46 -3.48 4.55
CA GLU A 53 -18.44 -4.19 3.28
C GLU A 53 -17.16 -5.01 3.05
N PHE A 54 -16.06 -4.61 3.70
CA PHE A 54 -14.77 -5.30 3.62
C PHE A 54 -14.12 -5.30 4.99
N THR A 55 -13.86 -6.46 5.57
CA THR A 55 -13.14 -6.57 6.84
C THR A 55 -11.92 -7.46 6.66
N HIS A 56 -10.75 -6.95 7.03
CA HIS A 56 -9.50 -7.68 7.11
C HIS A 56 -9.11 -7.85 8.57
N VAL A 57 -8.98 -9.10 9.01
CA VAL A 57 -8.58 -9.47 10.37
C VAL A 57 -7.21 -10.12 10.31
N VAL A 58 -6.28 -9.62 11.12
CA VAL A 58 -5.00 -10.25 11.41
C VAL A 58 -4.97 -10.55 12.89
N GLU A 59 -4.88 -11.82 13.24
CA GLU A 59 -4.85 -12.29 14.61
C GLU A 59 -3.74 -13.33 14.75
N PHE A 60 -2.89 -13.16 15.77
CA PHE A 60 -1.98 -14.21 16.18
C PHE A 60 -2.80 -15.36 16.75
N THR A 61 -2.54 -16.58 16.29
CA THR A 61 -3.16 -17.79 16.85
C THR A 61 -2.36 -18.37 18.01
N GLU A 62 -1.07 -18.05 18.06
CA GLU A 62 -0.14 -18.43 19.12
C GLU A 62 0.92 -17.33 19.26
N PHE A 63 1.38 -17.07 20.49
CA PHE A 63 2.42 -16.08 20.76
C PHE A 63 3.21 -16.45 22.01
N THR A 64 4.50 -16.72 21.82
CA THR A 64 5.44 -17.08 22.88
C THR A 64 6.58 -16.07 22.90
N THR A 65 6.95 -15.62 24.09
CA THR A 65 8.07 -14.69 24.30
C THR A 65 9.24 -15.38 24.98
N ASP A 66 10.40 -14.72 24.97
CA ASP A 66 11.58 -15.15 25.72
C ASP A 66 12.09 -16.54 25.30
N MET A 67 11.85 -16.90 24.04
CA MET A 67 12.40 -18.12 23.45
C MET A 67 13.87 -17.92 23.15
N ASP A 68 14.69 -18.89 23.55
CA ASP A 68 16.05 -19.04 23.05
C ASP A 68 15.96 -19.60 21.63
N LEU A 69 16.13 -18.73 20.63
CA LEU A 69 16.05 -19.08 19.22
C LEU A 69 17.45 -19.48 18.74
N GLY A 70 17.59 -20.70 18.22
CA GLY A 70 18.86 -21.15 17.66
C GLY A 70 19.23 -20.41 16.37
N ASP A 71 20.53 -20.29 16.12
CA ASP A 71 21.09 -19.59 14.95
C ASP A 71 20.57 -20.16 13.62
N GLU A 72 20.20 -21.44 13.59
CA GLU A 72 19.65 -22.12 12.42
C GLU A 72 18.35 -21.50 11.91
N LEU A 73 17.54 -20.89 12.78
CA LEU A 73 16.31 -20.19 12.38
C LEU A 73 16.57 -18.94 11.54
N PHE A 74 17.79 -18.40 11.64
CA PHE A 74 18.25 -17.26 10.85
C PHE A 74 19.02 -17.71 9.59
N THR A 75 19.14 -19.01 9.36
CA THR A 75 19.68 -19.56 8.11
C THR A 75 18.55 -19.80 7.11
N TRP A 76 18.67 -19.21 5.91
CA TRP A 76 17.75 -19.46 4.80
C TRP A 76 18.32 -20.58 3.93
N ASP A 77 17.69 -21.75 3.95
CA ASP A 77 18.04 -22.94 3.16
C ASP A 77 17.13 -23.16 1.94
N GLY A 78 16.06 -22.37 1.84
CA GLY A 78 15.14 -22.36 0.72
C GLY A 78 15.78 -21.80 -0.56
N PRO A 79 15.08 -21.90 -1.71
CA PRO A 79 15.54 -21.23 -2.92
C PRO A 79 15.64 -19.75 -2.62
N GLU A 80 16.86 -19.19 -2.64
CA GLU A 80 17.02 -17.76 -2.77
C GLU A 80 16.18 -17.36 -3.98
N ARG A 81 15.21 -16.45 -3.79
CA ARG A 81 14.62 -15.77 -4.94
C ARG A 81 15.83 -15.17 -5.65
N PRO A 82 16.20 -15.63 -6.86
CA PRO A 82 17.40 -15.11 -7.48
C PRO A 82 17.22 -13.61 -7.54
N ILE A 83 18.08 -12.86 -6.83
CA ILE A 83 18.26 -11.44 -7.10
C ILE A 83 18.44 -11.42 -8.60
N PRO A 84 17.54 -10.79 -9.38
CA PRO A 84 17.38 -11.15 -10.78
C PRO A 84 18.73 -10.94 -11.49
N SER A 85 19.47 -12.01 -11.76
CA SER A 85 20.79 -12.02 -12.39
C SER A 85 20.78 -12.78 -13.72
N THR A 86 19.60 -13.23 -14.13
CA THR A 86 19.32 -13.78 -15.46
C THR A 86 19.56 -12.71 -16.52
N ALA A 87 19.89 -13.12 -17.75
CA ALA A 87 20.05 -12.20 -18.89
C ALA A 87 18.86 -11.23 -19.06
N ARG A 88 17.64 -11.65 -18.71
CA ARG A 88 16.42 -10.82 -18.67
C ARG A 88 16.48 -9.68 -17.64
N SER A 89 17.19 -9.90 -16.55
CA SER A 89 17.35 -8.92 -15.47
C SER A 89 18.46 -7.94 -15.80
N ARG A 90 19.52 -8.43 -16.45
CA ARG A 90 20.54 -7.59 -17.08
C ARG A 90 19.93 -6.74 -18.20
N GLU A 91 19.06 -7.30 -19.03
CA GLU A 91 18.27 -6.58 -20.03
C GLU A 91 17.37 -5.50 -19.40
N LEU A 92 16.73 -5.78 -18.25
CA LEU A 92 15.95 -4.79 -17.49
C LEU A 92 16.81 -3.71 -16.79
N LEU A 93 18.07 -4.01 -16.47
CA LEU A 93 19.05 -3.10 -15.82
C LEU A 93 19.89 -2.32 -16.84
N GLU A 94 20.13 -2.87 -18.03
CA GLU A 94 20.85 -2.29 -19.17
C GLU A 94 19.94 -1.40 -20.04
N GLN A 95 18.63 -1.43 -19.78
CA GLN A 95 17.70 -0.47 -20.38
C GLN A 95 18.01 0.93 -19.87
N PRO A 96 18.30 1.89 -20.78
CA PRO A 96 18.74 3.20 -20.36
C PRO A 96 17.63 3.87 -19.57
N TYR A 97 18.04 4.44 -18.44
CA TYR A 97 17.27 5.32 -17.57
C TYR A 97 16.38 6.33 -18.34
N SER A 98 16.74 6.66 -19.59
CA SER A 98 16.00 7.52 -20.52
C SER A 98 14.60 7.04 -20.91
N VAL A 99 14.31 5.73 -20.97
CA VAL A 99 12.95 5.23 -21.29
C VAL A 99 12.02 5.30 -20.07
N ARG A 100 12.53 4.95 -18.89
CA ARG A 100 11.84 5.17 -17.60
C ARG A 100 11.61 6.66 -17.35
N ALA A 101 12.58 7.50 -17.68
CA ALA A 101 12.48 8.96 -17.59
C ALA A 101 11.51 9.55 -18.64
N ALA A 102 11.42 8.98 -19.85
CA ALA A 102 10.48 9.45 -20.88
C ALA A 102 9.03 9.14 -20.52
N ALA A 103 8.73 7.94 -20.00
CA ALA A 103 7.41 7.60 -19.47
C ALA A 103 7.07 8.41 -18.20
N ALA A 104 8.08 8.71 -17.36
CA ALA A 104 7.89 9.56 -16.19
C ALA A 104 7.60 11.03 -16.52
N ARG A 105 7.99 11.55 -17.70
CA ARG A 105 7.74 12.94 -18.15
C ARG A 105 6.31 13.20 -18.64
N GLN A 106 5.51 12.16 -18.84
CA GLN A 106 4.09 12.27 -19.22
C GLN A 106 3.16 11.69 -18.13
N ALA A 107 3.76 11.21 -17.04
CA ALA A 107 3.02 10.68 -15.92
C ALA A 107 2.19 11.77 -15.28
N ARG A 108 0.91 11.46 -15.04
CA ARG A 108 0.02 12.34 -14.30
C ARG A 108 -0.26 11.77 -12.92
N ILE A 109 -0.23 12.61 -11.91
CA ILE A 109 -0.50 12.21 -10.53
C ILE A 109 -1.51 13.16 -9.90
N PRO A 110 -2.36 12.69 -8.98
CA PRO A 110 -3.29 13.58 -8.30
C PRO A 110 -2.54 14.45 -7.29
N ARG A 111 -2.86 15.74 -7.26
CA ARG A 111 -2.40 16.66 -6.20
C ARG A 111 -3.28 16.61 -4.96
N TYR A 112 -4.50 16.12 -5.09
CA TYR A 112 -5.47 16.00 -4.02
C TYR A 112 -5.66 14.54 -3.61
N TRP A 113 -5.83 14.33 -2.31
CA TRP A 113 -6.39 13.11 -1.76
C TRP A 113 -7.19 13.48 -0.49
N PRO A 114 -8.33 12.82 -0.18
CA PRO A 114 -9.22 13.23 0.91
C PRO A 114 -8.56 13.26 2.31
N GLY A 115 -7.46 12.52 2.50
CA GLY A 115 -6.63 12.55 3.71
C GLY A 115 -5.28 13.24 3.56
N GLY A 116 -4.99 13.86 2.41
CA GLY A 116 -3.67 14.40 2.06
C GLY A 116 -2.80 13.43 1.26
N VAL A 117 -1.75 13.94 0.61
CA VAL A 117 -0.80 13.16 -0.19
C VAL A 117 0.56 13.14 0.52
N GLY A 118 1.06 11.95 0.82
CA GLY A 118 2.40 11.74 1.38
C GLY A 118 3.44 11.43 0.30
N THR A 119 4.15 10.31 0.47
CA THR A 119 5.27 9.89 -0.38
C THR A 119 4.82 9.28 -1.70
N ARG A 120 5.63 9.45 -2.76
CA ARG A 120 5.40 8.94 -4.11
C ARG A 120 6.45 7.91 -4.48
N SER A 121 6.04 6.73 -4.92
CA SER A 121 6.91 5.80 -5.62
C SER A 121 6.32 5.55 -6.99
N SER A 122 7.16 5.65 -8.03
CA SER A 122 6.72 5.56 -9.40
C SER A 122 7.52 4.50 -10.15
N SER A 123 6.83 3.64 -10.88
CA SER A 123 7.42 2.61 -11.71
C SER A 123 6.75 2.59 -13.07
N GLY A 124 7.54 2.49 -14.14
CA GLY A 124 7.02 2.29 -15.50
C GLY A 124 7.23 0.85 -15.97
N ASN A 125 6.22 0.27 -16.61
CA ASN A 125 6.34 -0.94 -17.41
C ASN A 125 6.39 -0.56 -18.90
N TRP A 126 7.59 -0.62 -19.46
CA TRP A 126 7.88 -0.28 -20.85
C TRP A 126 7.29 -1.25 -21.88
N ILE A 127 6.98 -2.49 -21.49
CA ILE A 127 6.37 -3.48 -22.39
C ILE A 127 4.92 -3.08 -22.69
N THR A 128 4.21 -2.57 -21.69
CA THR A 128 2.80 -2.21 -21.79
C THR A 128 2.58 -0.72 -21.99
N GLY A 129 3.64 0.09 -22.01
CA GLY A 129 3.56 1.55 -21.91
C GLY A 129 2.88 2.04 -20.63
N ALA A 130 2.76 1.16 -19.62
CA ALA A 130 2.02 1.47 -18.41
C ALA A 130 2.91 2.26 -17.46
N TYR A 131 2.39 3.36 -16.95
CA TYR A 131 3.00 4.07 -15.85
C TYR A 131 2.18 3.83 -14.59
N GLN A 132 2.85 3.34 -13.54
CA GLN A 132 2.23 3.06 -12.27
C GLN A 132 2.84 3.99 -11.21
N THR A 133 2.01 4.80 -10.57
CA THR A 133 2.39 5.52 -9.36
C THR A 133 1.68 4.92 -8.15
N SER A 134 2.44 4.75 -7.08
CA SER A 134 1.98 4.40 -5.76
C SER A 134 2.05 5.64 -4.87
N LEU A 135 0.91 6.07 -4.36
CA LEU A 135 0.83 7.15 -3.38
C LEU A 135 0.69 6.56 -1.99
N MET A 136 1.51 7.02 -1.05
CA MET A 136 1.27 6.84 0.37
C MET A 136 0.39 7.99 0.85
N VAL A 137 -0.73 7.66 1.48
CA VAL A 137 -1.72 8.64 1.96
C VAL A 137 -1.88 8.54 3.48
N PRO A 138 -2.14 9.63 4.22
CA PRO A 138 -2.10 9.69 5.69
C PRO A 138 -3.01 8.75 6.47
N ALA A 139 -4.00 8.09 5.83
CA ALA A 139 -4.63 6.90 6.40
C ALA A 139 -3.65 5.70 6.57
N GLY A 140 -2.34 5.92 6.39
CA GLY A 140 -1.21 5.10 6.85
C GLY A 140 -1.07 3.70 6.23
N ARG A 141 -2.02 3.25 5.41
CA ARG A 141 -2.21 1.80 5.15
C ARG A 141 -2.48 1.42 3.71
N TYR A 142 -2.69 2.38 2.83
CA TYR A 142 -3.16 2.10 1.48
C TYR A 142 -2.17 2.62 0.45
N GLN A 143 -1.60 1.67 -0.29
CA GLN A 143 -0.90 1.95 -1.53
C GLN A 143 -1.97 2.31 -2.57
N VAL A 144 -2.09 3.59 -2.89
CA VAL A 144 -2.97 4.01 -3.98
C VAL A 144 -2.23 3.78 -5.28
N VAL A 145 -2.70 2.85 -6.08
CA VAL A 145 -2.11 2.57 -7.40
C VAL A 145 -2.85 3.38 -8.45
N VAL A 146 -2.13 4.28 -9.11
CA VAL A 146 -2.57 4.98 -10.33
C VAL A 146 -1.82 4.35 -11.50
N ASP A 147 -2.49 3.48 -12.24
CA ASP A 147 -2.01 2.91 -13.50
C ASP A 147 -2.52 3.77 -14.67
N GLN A 148 -1.60 4.15 -15.56
CA GLN A 148 -1.83 5.00 -16.71
C GLN A 148 -1.37 4.29 -17.96
N ARG A 149 -2.25 4.15 -18.93
CA ARG A 149 -1.97 3.46 -20.21
C ARG A 149 -2.58 4.24 -21.35
N PRO A 150 -2.09 4.06 -22.59
CA PRO A 150 -2.85 4.40 -23.78
C PRO A 150 -4.27 3.82 -23.70
N GLU A 151 -5.27 4.55 -24.17
CA GLU A 151 -6.68 4.13 -24.12
C GLU A 151 -6.94 2.81 -24.88
N ASP A 152 -6.19 2.56 -25.94
CA ASP A 152 -6.18 1.32 -26.73
C ASP A 152 -5.31 0.20 -26.13
N GLY A 153 -4.60 0.49 -25.04
CA GLY A 153 -3.78 -0.46 -24.31
C GLY A 153 -4.60 -1.51 -23.55
N ALA A 154 -3.96 -2.66 -23.28
CA ALA A 154 -4.56 -3.71 -22.47
C ALA A 154 -4.94 -3.18 -21.07
N PRO A 155 -6.15 -3.49 -20.56
CA PRO A 155 -6.59 -2.99 -19.27
C PRO A 155 -5.70 -3.51 -18.14
N PHE A 156 -5.51 -2.68 -17.11
CA PHE A 156 -4.94 -3.15 -15.85
C PHE A 156 -5.94 -4.08 -15.16
N GLN A 157 -5.44 -5.24 -14.72
CA GLN A 157 -6.21 -6.18 -13.93
C GLN A 157 -5.65 -6.17 -12.50
N PRO A 158 -6.28 -5.46 -11.57
CA PRO A 158 -5.90 -5.57 -10.16
C PRO A 158 -6.10 -7.02 -9.69
N GLY A 159 -5.24 -7.50 -8.80
CA GLY A 159 -5.39 -8.83 -8.21
C GLY A 159 -6.65 -8.92 -7.33
N GLU A 160 -7.10 -10.14 -7.06
CA GLU A 160 -8.19 -10.37 -6.11
C GLU A 160 -7.85 -9.74 -4.75
N GLY A 161 -8.81 -8.99 -4.17
CA GLY A 161 -8.62 -8.31 -2.88
C GLY A 161 -7.83 -7.00 -2.94
N SER A 162 -7.56 -6.44 -4.13
CA SER A 162 -6.79 -5.18 -4.26
C SER A 162 -7.49 -3.94 -3.70
N GLY A 163 -8.77 -4.01 -3.32
CA GLY A 163 -9.56 -2.88 -2.82
C GLY A 163 -10.59 -2.38 -3.82
N HIS A 164 -10.94 -1.10 -3.73
CA HIS A 164 -11.91 -0.42 -4.59
C HIS A 164 -11.23 0.12 -5.85
N VAL A 165 -11.78 -0.23 -7.01
CA VAL A 165 -11.18 0.06 -8.31
C VAL A 165 -12.03 1.08 -9.05
N TYR A 166 -11.40 2.16 -9.50
CA TYR A 166 -12.02 3.21 -10.31
C TYR A 166 -11.27 3.34 -11.62
N THR A 167 -12.00 3.43 -12.72
CA THR A 167 -11.42 3.61 -14.05
C THR A 167 -12.05 4.80 -14.75
N TRP A 168 -11.22 5.60 -15.43
CA TRP A 168 -11.67 6.69 -16.28
C TRP A 168 -10.68 6.91 -17.42
N ASN A 169 -11.14 7.59 -18.48
CA ASN A 169 -10.28 8.00 -19.59
C ASN A 169 -10.16 9.52 -19.58
N ALA A 170 -8.95 10.03 -19.81
CA ALA A 170 -8.69 11.46 -20.01
C ALA A 170 -7.41 11.64 -20.84
N ASP A 171 -7.43 12.61 -21.77
CA ASP A 171 -6.25 12.98 -22.59
C ASP A 171 -5.58 11.81 -23.32
N GLY A 172 -6.38 10.88 -23.85
CA GLY A 172 -5.90 9.69 -24.56
C GLY A 172 -5.30 8.61 -23.66
N LEU A 173 -5.42 8.76 -22.34
CA LEU A 173 -4.96 7.80 -21.34
C LEU A 173 -6.16 7.17 -20.62
N ARG A 174 -6.04 5.88 -20.32
CA ARG A 174 -6.86 5.18 -19.33
C ARG A 174 -6.15 5.21 -17.99
N PHE A 175 -6.87 5.68 -16.98
CA PHE A 175 -6.45 5.66 -15.59
C PHE A 175 -7.16 4.52 -14.87
N THR A 176 -6.42 3.79 -14.05
CA THR A 176 -6.98 2.87 -13.06
C THR A 176 -6.46 3.24 -11.68
N LEU A 177 -7.38 3.61 -10.80
CA LEU A 177 -7.13 3.93 -9.41
C LEU A 177 -7.56 2.75 -8.54
N VAL A 178 -6.64 2.26 -7.71
CA VAL A 178 -6.95 1.27 -6.68
C VAL A 178 -6.82 1.94 -5.32
N ALA A 179 -7.93 2.03 -4.58
CA ALA A 179 -7.99 2.59 -3.25
C ALA A 179 -8.43 1.53 -2.24
N GLY A 180 -7.77 1.45 -1.10
CA GLY A 180 -8.17 0.45 -0.09
C GLY A 180 -9.42 0.81 0.72
N ILE A 181 -9.96 2.01 0.52
CA ILE A 181 -11.26 2.46 1.05
C ILE A 181 -12.12 3.03 -0.09
N PRO A 182 -13.46 2.95 0.01
CA PRO A 182 -14.32 3.53 -1.00
C PRO A 182 -14.18 5.06 -0.97
N LEU A 183 -14.12 5.68 -2.15
CA LEU A 183 -14.15 7.12 -2.31
C LEU A 183 -15.59 7.56 -2.54
N SER A 184 -15.97 8.69 -1.95
CA SER A 184 -17.20 9.37 -2.35
C SER A 184 -17.10 9.83 -3.81
N GLU A 185 -18.24 10.07 -4.45
CA GLU A 185 -18.26 10.61 -5.81
C GLU A 185 -17.56 11.97 -5.88
N ASP A 186 -17.79 12.84 -4.90
CA ASP A 186 -17.14 14.15 -4.77
C ASP A 186 -15.61 14.01 -4.63
N ASP A 187 -15.15 13.07 -3.81
CA ASP A 187 -13.71 12.83 -3.64
C ASP A 187 -13.07 12.25 -4.90
N LEU A 188 -13.74 11.31 -5.57
CA LEU A 188 -13.27 10.75 -6.83
C LEU A 188 -13.15 11.85 -7.90
N ASN A 189 -14.16 12.71 -8.03
CA ASN A 189 -14.15 13.85 -8.96
C ASN A 189 -12.99 14.80 -8.65
N ARG A 190 -12.79 15.17 -7.38
CA ARG A 190 -11.67 16.02 -6.97
C ARG A 190 -10.30 15.39 -7.21
N VAL A 191 -10.17 14.07 -7.04
CA VAL A 191 -8.94 13.33 -7.38
C VAL A 191 -8.68 13.43 -8.88
N GLN A 192 -9.67 13.15 -9.73
CA GLN A 192 -9.57 13.22 -11.20
C GLN A 192 -9.21 14.63 -11.69
N GLU A 193 -9.85 15.67 -11.14
CA GLU A 193 -9.58 17.07 -11.49
C GLU A 193 -8.20 17.55 -11.04
N SER A 194 -7.64 16.93 -9.99
CA SER A 194 -6.35 17.33 -9.42
C SER A 194 -5.13 16.76 -10.16
N MET A 195 -5.35 15.94 -11.18
CA MET A 195 -4.29 15.27 -11.95
C MET A 195 -3.37 16.29 -12.61
N VAL A 196 -2.07 16.12 -12.42
CA VAL A 196 -1.03 16.95 -13.07
C VAL A 196 0.13 16.14 -13.58
N GLU A 197 0.69 16.63 -14.67
CA GLU A 197 1.98 16.17 -15.20
C GLU A 197 3.11 16.49 -14.21
N ILE A 198 4.06 15.57 -14.09
CA ILE A 198 5.30 15.71 -13.30
C ILE A 198 6.55 15.80 -14.18
#